data_AF-A0A914F511-F1
#
_entry.id   AF-A0A914F511-F1
#
_cell.length_a   1.000
_cell.length_b   1.000
_cell.length_c   1.000
_cell.angle_alpha   90.00
_cell.angle_beta   90.00
_cell.angle_gamma   90.00
#
_symmetry.space_group_name_H-M   'P 1'
#
loop_
_entity.id
_entity.type
_entity.pdbx_description
1 polymer ?
#
loop_
_entity_poly.entity_id
_entity_poly.type
_entity_poly.pdbx_seq_one_letter_code
_entity_poly.pdbx_strand_id
1 'polypeptide(L)'
;MQSSSEQNPPPRRCVRRGDSADDGDGDGGGGGGGGGGGGGGGGGGGLPDECMTNSSGFLCCEPGLEDVVMEAVDEMKAEKAAQGETFSSNNLQHMANKIGRMAESRFNTTFETVVGISNFASKTRFFGKFMCKVKAAGKYVLTYGTAKSRPPPPASAEAEAEVAEQPQPEEFRRHFHTFTFRL
;
A
#
# COMPACT_ATOMS: atom_id res chain seq x y z
N MET A 1 40.33 -3.68 12.02
CA MET A 1 39.09 -2.88 12.15
C MET A 1 38.75 -2.34 10.77
N GLN A 2 38.00 -3.08 9.97
CA GLN A 2 37.53 -2.60 8.67
C GLN A 2 36.06 -2.19 8.84
N SER A 3 35.84 -0.89 8.67
CA SER A 3 34.55 -0.22 8.68
C SER A 3 33.87 -0.51 7.34
N SER A 4 32.80 -1.31 7.35
CA SER A 4 31.97 -1.52 6.17
C SER A 4 31.12 -0.28 5.95
N SER A 5 31.37 0.42 4.84
CA SER A 5 30.55 1.51 4.36
C SER A 5 29.20 0.97 3.91
N GLU A 6 28.18 1.28 4.70
CA GLU A 6 26.77 1.03 4.42
C GLU A 6 26.37 1.82 3.17
N GLN A 7 26.45 1.18 2.01
CA GLN A 7 25.94 1.72 0.76
C GLN A 7 24.43 1.62 0.78
N ASN A 8 23.80 2.71 1.24
CA ASN A 8 22.37 2.92 1.12
C ASN A 8 22.02 2.88 -0.39
N PRO A 9 21.24 1.90 -0.87
CA PRO A 9 20.88 1.82 -2.28
C PRO A 9 20.14 3.10 -2.70
N PRO A 10 20.30 3.57 -3.95
CA PRO A 10 19.58 4.74 -4.42
C PRO A 10 18.07 4.50 -4.27
N PRO A 11 17.29 5.54 -3.89
CA PRO A 11 15.85 5.40 -3.71
C PRO A 11 15.24 4.85 -5.00
N ARG A 12 14.38 3.84 -4.85
CA ARG A 12 13.64 3.26 -5.97
C ARG A 12 12.69 4.32 -6.48
N ARG A 13 13.04 4.99 -7.58
CA ARG A 13 12.28 6.11 -8.10
C ARG A 13 10.95 5.60 -8.67
N CYS A 14 9.85 5.91 -8.00
CA CYS A 14 8.51 5.82 -8.56
C CYS A 14 8.46 6.59 -9.90
N VAL A 15 7.85 6.00 -10.93
CA VAL A 15 7.69 6.64 -12.25
C VAL A 15 6.22 7.01 -12.42
N ARG A 16 5.92 8.25 -12.82
CA ARG A 16 4.56 8.61 -13.22
C ARG A 16 4.20 7.81 -14.46
N ARG A 17 2.95 7.32 -14.53
CA ARG A 17 2.42 6.74 -15.77
C ARG A 17 2.30 7.87 -16.80
N GLY A 18 3.35 8.08 -17.60
CA GLY A 18 3.46 9.16 -18.58
C GLY A 18 4.87 9.72 -18.73
N ASP A 19 5.72 9.61 -17.70
CA ASP A 19 7.12 10.00 -17.77
C ASP A 19 7.95 8.79 -18.22
N SER A 20 7.95 8.52 -19.53
CA SER A 20 8.98 7.66 -20.12
C SER A 20 10.34 8.28 -19.78
N ALA A 21 11.20 7.51 -19.12
CA ALA A 21 12.59 7.88 -18.92
C ALA A 21 13.24 8.12 -20.29
N ASP A 22 13.47 9.39 -20.62
CA ASP A 22 14.28 9.80 -21.75
C ASP A 22 15.75 9.70 -21.32
N ASP A 23 16.26 8.47 -21.22
CA ASP A 23 17.69 8.20 -21.13
C ASP A 23 18.28 8.37 -22.54
N GLY A 24 18.64 9.61 -22.88
CA GLY A 24 19.32 9.93 -24.12
C GLY A 24 20.79 9.54 -24.08
N ASP A 25 21.09 8.30 -24.48
CA ASP A 25 22.42 7.88 -24.92
C ASP A 25 22.38 7.48 -26.40
N GLY A 26 23.13 8.22 -27.21
CA GLY A 26 23.23 8.04 -28.65
C GLY A 26 24.17 6.90 -29.09
N ASP A 27 23.90 6.46 -30.32
CA ASP A 27 24.72 5.64 -31.23
C ASP A 27 24.95 4.15 -30.91
N GLY A 28 24.16 3.30 -31.59
CA GLY A 28 24.47 1.88 -31.77
C GLY A 28 23.41 1.17 -32.62
N GLY A 29 23.73 0.90 -33.89
CA GLY A 29 22.81 0.34 -34.88
C GLY A 29 22.50 -1.15 -34.75
N GLY A 30 21.62 -1.63 -35.64
CA GLY A 30 21.50 -3.06 -35.98
C GLY A 30 20.08 -3.64 -35.92
N GLY A 31 19.43 -3.69 -37.10
CA GLY A 31 18.62 -4.78 -37.64
C GLY A 31 17.65 -5.61 -36.77
N GLY A 32 16.37 -5.56 -37.15
CA GLY A 32 15.60 -6.76 -37.52
C GLY A 32 14.60 -7.34 -36.52
N GLY A 33 13.40 -7.67 -37.02
CA GLY A 33 12.52 -8.69 -36.44
C GLY A 33 11.23 -8.17 -35.81
N GLY A 34 10.10 -8.50 -36.45
CA GLY A 34 8.76 -8.11 -36.02
C GLY A 34 8.18 -8.89 -34.84
N GLY A 35 6.98 -8.47 -34.44
CA GLY A 35 6.15 -9.13 -33.44
C GLY A 35 5.06 -8.20 -32.94
N GLY A 36 3.94 -8.15 -33.65
CA GLY A 36 2.73 -7.47 -33.20
C GLY A 36 2.14 -8.15 -31.97
N GLY A 37 1.91 -7.37 -30.91
CA GLY A 37 1.15 -7.77 -29.74
C GLY A 37 0.27 -6.60 -29.32
N GLY A 38 -1.03 -6.68 -29.63
CA GLY A 38 -2.02 -5.70 -29.20
C GLY A 38 -2.22 -5.78 -27.69
N GLY A 39 -1.74 -4.77 -26.97
CA GLY A 39 -2.11 -4.51 -25.58
C GLY A 39 -3.32 -3.58 -25.54
N GLY A 40 -4.45 -4.09 -25.04
CA GLY A 40 -5.69 -3.34 -24.89
C GLY A 40 -5.49 -2.06 -24.07
N GLY A 41 -5.92 -0.94 -24.63
CA GLY A 41 -6.02 0.34 -23.94
C GLY A 41 -7.01 0.24 -22.79
N GLY A 42 -6.48 0.16 -21.56
CA GLY A 42 -7.24 0.48 -20.37
C GLY A 42 -7.44 2.00 -20.33
N GLY A 43 -8.69 2.43 -20.42
CA GLY A 43 -9.09 3.83 -20.53
C GLY A 43 -8.37 4.76 -19.57
N GLY A 44 -7.89 5.87 -20.12
CA GLY A 44 -7.31 7.00 -19.39
C GLY A 44 -8.36 7.68 -18.52
N GLY A 45 -8.63 7.10 -17.36
CA GLY A 45 -8.85 7.90 -16.17
C GLY A 45 -7.46 8.22 -15.64
N GLY A 46 -6.91 9.37 -16.02
CA GLY A 46 -5.63 9.83 -15.49
C GLY A 46 -5.67 9.70 -13.98
N LEU A 47 -4.71 8.95 -13.42
CA LEU A 47 -4.41 9.06 -12.01
C LEU A 47 -4.19 10.56 -11.73
N PRO A 48 -4.66 11.10 -10.60
CA PRO A 48 -4.35 12.50 -10.27
C PRO A 48 -2.84 12.72 -10.40
N ASP A 49 -2.41 13.89 -10.88
CA ASP A 49 -1.01 14.23 -11.24
C ASP A 49 0.02 13.92 -10.12
N GLU A 50 -0.47 13.69 -8.91
CA GLU A 50 0.28 13.39 -7.70
C GLU A 50 0.61 11.90 -7.54
N CYS A 51 0.00 10.98 -8.30
CA CYS A 51 0.19 9.54 -8.13
C CYS A 51 1.05 8.87 -9.21
N MET A 52 1.99 8.05 -8.75
CA MET A 52 2.96 7.31 -9.54
C MET A 52 2.73 5.80 -9.44
N THR A 53 3.24 5.06 -10.41
CA THR A 53 3.26 3.59 -10.33
C THR A 53 4.66 3.14 -9.98
N ASN A 54 4.78 2.32 -8.93
CA ASN A 54 6.07 1.76 -8.54
C ASN A 54 6.52 0.67 -9.52
N SER A 55 7.76 0.20 -9.32
CA SER A 55 8.36 -0.91 -10.09
C SER A 55 7.56 -2.23 -10.02
N SER A 56 6.68 -2.38 -9.02
CA SER A 56 5.82 -3.55 -8.85
C SER A 56 4.43 -3.38 -9.50
N GLY A 57 4.18 -2.29 -10.22
CA GLY A 57 2.91 -2.02 -10.89
C GLY A 57 1.80 -1.50 -9.96
N PHE A 58 2.12 -1.12 -8.74
CA PHE A 58 1.18 -0.60 -7.75
C PHE A 58 1.26 0.92 -7.61
N LEU A 59 0.16 1.51 -7.13
CA LEU A 59 -0.01 2.96 -7.05
C LEU A 59 0.57 3.53 -5.75
N CYS A 60 1.36 4.59 -5.85
CA CYS A 60 1.82 5.41 -4.73
C CYS A 60 1.72 6.89 -5.06
N CYS A 61 1.03 7.65 -4.20
CA CYS A 61 0.81 9.09 -4.34
C CYS A 61 1.77 9.93 -3.50
N GLU A 62 2.45 9.30 -2.53
CA GLU A 62 3.54 9.91 -1.78
C GLU A 62 4.78 8.99 -1.91
N PRO A 63 5.81 9.39 -2.67
CA PRO A 63 7.01 8.56 -2.86
C PRO A 63 7.71 8.24 -1.54
N GLY A 64 7.73 9.19 -0.60
CA GLY A 64 8.34 8.93 0.71
C GLY A 64 7.67 7.79 1.49
N LEU A 65 6.42 7.45 1.16
CA LEU A 65 5.69 6.37 1.83
C LEU A 65 6.13 4.98 1.32
N GLU A 66 6.60 4.88 0.07
CA GLU A 66 7.26 3.66 -0.42
C GLU A 66 8.55 3.42 0.36
N ASP A 67 9.36 4.47 0.54
CA ASP A 67 10.61 4.39 1.31
C ASP A 67 10.36 3.89 2.72
N VAL A 68 9.34 4.41 3.42
CA VAL A 68 8.96 3.95 4.76
C VAL A 68 8.67 2.46 4.81
N VAL A 69 7.94 1.93 3.81
CA VAL A 69 7.61 0.50 3.80
C VAL A 69 8.86 -0.35 3.58
N MET A 70 9.74 0.06 2.67
CA MET A 70 10.98 -0.67 2.39
C MET A 70 11.93 -0.61 3.59
N GLU A 71 12.12 0.57 4.17
CA GLU A 71 12.94 0.81 5.36
C GLU A 71 12.45 -0.02 6.54
N ALA A 72 11.15 -0.03 6.83
CA ALA A 72 10.58 -0.84 7.90
C ALA A 72 10.88 -2.34 7.74
N VAL A 73 10.76 -2.83 6.50
CA VAL A 73 11.05 -4.24 6.17
C VAL A 73 12.53 -4.56 6.31
N ASP A 74 13.41 -3.65 5.92
CA ASP A 74 14.84 -3.84 6.03
C ASP A 74 15.31 -3.75 7.49
N GLU A 75 14.72 -2.87 8.31
CA GLU A 75 14.93 -2.86 9.77
C GLU A 75 14.53 -4.19 10.40
N MET A 76 13.34 -4.72 10.09
CA MET A 76 12.92 -6.01 10.64
C MET A 76 13.83 -7.17 10.20
N LYS A 77 14.38 -7.12 8.98
CA LYS A 77 15.39 -8.10 8.53
C LYS A 77 16.68 -7.97 9.32
N ALA A 78 17.17 -6.75 9.52
CA ALA A 78 18.40 -6.49 10.27
C ALA A 78 18.27 -6.90 11.74
N GLU A 79 17.14 -6.59 12.39
CA GLU A 79 16.83 -7.02 13.75
C GLU A 79 16.86 -8.55 13.89
N LYS A 80 16.30 -9.27 12.91
CA LYS A 80 16.33 -10.75 12.89
C LYS A 80 17.70 -11.32 12.60
N ALA A 81 18.43 -10.74 11.67
CA ALA A 81 19.81 -11.13 11.39
C ALA A 81 20.72 -10.94 12.62
N ALA A 82 20.54 -9.85 13.37
CA ALA A 82 21.25 -9.61 14.62
C ALA A 82 20.92 -10.63 15.72
N GLN A 83 19.72 -11.21 15.69
CA GLN A 83 19.30 -12.30 16.58
C GLN A 83 19.77 -13.68 16.10
N GLY A 84 20.49 -13.76 14.97
CA GLY A 84 20.90 -15.04 14.36
C GLY A 84 19.73 -15.81 13.73
N GLU A 85 18.58 -15.16 13.52
CA GLU A 85 17.38 -15.76 12.96
C GLU A 85 17.20 -15.37 11.49
N THR A 86 16.53 -16.22 10.73
CA THR A 86 16.09 -15.87 9.38
C THR A 86 14.83 -14.99 9.45
N PHE A 87 14.80 -13.91 8.66
CA PHE A 87 13.61 -13.06 8.61
C PHE A 87 12.42 -13.82 8.02
N SER A 88 11.38 -14.02 8.83
CA SER A 88 10.12 -14.63 8.41
C SER A 88 9.04 -13.55 8.26
N SER A 89 8.61 -13.28 7.03
CA SER A 89 7.57 -12.29 6.74
C SER A 89 6.15 -12.75 7.05
N ASN A 90 5.98 -13.77 7.92
CA ASN A 90 4.67 -14.37 8.23
C ASN A 90 3.92 -13.68 9.37
N ASN A 91 4.60 -12.88 10.20
CA ASN A 91 3.93 -12.07 11.21
C ASN A 91 3.42 -10.76 10.58
N LEU A 92 2.28 -10.85 9.88
CA LEU A 92 1.70 -9.72 9.15
C LEU A 92 1.30 -8.57 10.07
N GLN A 93 0.81 -8.88 11.27
CA GLN A 93 0.42 -7.87 12.25
C GLN A 93 1.63 -7.09 12.76
N HIS A 94 2.74 -7.77 13.06
CA HIS A 94 3.97 -7.09 13.47
C HIS A 94 4.48 -6.16 12.37
N MET A 95 4.47 -6.63 11.12
CA MET A 95 4.85 -5.81 9.97
C MET A 95 3.92 -4.61 9.77
N ALA A 96 2.61 -4.81 9.83
CA ALA A 96 1.62 -3.73 9.72
C ALA A 96 1.83 -2.66 10.81
N ASN A 97 2.03 -3.10 12.06
CA ASN A 97 2.26 -2.21 13.20
C ASN A 97 3.57 -1.41 13.07
N LYS A 98 4.67 -2.06 12.66
CA LYS A 98 5.97 -1.38 12.46
C LYS A 98 5.86 -0.32 11.36
N ILE A 99 5.33 -0.70 10.19
CA ILE A 99 5.14 0.20 9.05
C ILE A 99 4.24 1.38 9.41
N GLY A 100 3.09 1.11 10.05
CA GLY A 100 2.14 2.14 10.45
C GLY A 100 2.80 3.17 11.38
N ARG A 101 3.47 2.71 12.44
CA ARG A 101 4.18 3.60 13.40
C ARG A 101 5.28 4.42 12.73
N MET A 102 6.05 3.82 11.82
CA MET A 102 7.09 4.54 11.09
C MET A 102 6.48 5.62 10.17
N ALA A 103 5.38 5.31 9.49
CA ALA A 103 4.67 6.28 8.66
C ALA A 103 4.11 7.44 9.51
N GLU A 104 3.48 7.13 10.64
CA GLU A 104 2.97 8.14 11.58
C GLU A 104 4.07 9.06 12.09
N SER A 105 5.20 8.47 12.49
CA SER A 105 6.36 9.23 12.96
C SER A 105 6.96 10.12 11.86
N ARG A 106 7.01 9.63 10.61
CA ARG A 106 7.66 10.34 9.50
C ARG A 106 6.82 11.48 8.95
N PHE A 107 5.50 11.31 8.88
CA PHE A 107 4.60 12.28 8.27
C PHE A 107 3.75 13.06 9.28
N ASN A 108 3.93 12.83 10.59
CA ASN A 108 3.27 13.55 11.67
C ASN A 108 1.72 13.59 11.54
N THR A 109 1.16 12.46 11.09
CA THR A 109 -0.28 12.25 10.92
C THR A 109 -0.62 10.79 11.17
N THR A 110 -1.90 10.45 11.28
CA THR A 110 -2.37 9.08 11.53
C THR A 110 -2.39 8.25 10.25
N PHE A 111 -2.07 6.96 10.35
CA PHE A 111 -2.05 6.04 9.22
C PHE A 111 -2.76 4.72 9.53
N GLU A 112 -3.27 4.10 8.47
CA GLU A 112 -3.70 2.71 8.47
C GLU A 112 -2.82 1.90 7.51
N THR A 113 -2.35 0.75 7.97
CA THR A 113 -1.55 -0.17 7.18
C THR A 113 -2.21 -1.54 7.14
N VAL A 114 -2.42 -2.05 5.92
CA VAL A 114 -2.96 -3.38 5.64
C VAL A 114 -1.89 -4.21 4.95
N VAL A 115 -1.64 -5.40 5.50
CA VAL A 115 -0.67 -6.35 4.96
C VAL A 115 -1.40 -7.64 4.55
N GLY A 116 -1.21 -8.05 3.29
CA GLY A 116 -1.78 -9.26 2.72
C GLY A 116 -0.72 -10.26 2.28
N ILE A 117 -1.05 -11.55 2.42
CA ILE A 117 -0.25 -12.67 1.86
C ILE A 117 -0.30 -12.64 0.33
N SER A 118 -1.45 -12.26 -0.22
CA SER A 118 -1.71 -12.18 -1.66
C SER A 118 -2.18 -10.78 -2.03
N ASN A 119 -2.15 -10.48 -3.34
CA ASN A 119 -2.60 -9.20 -3.85
C ASN A 119 -4.09 -9.00 -3.54
N PHE A 120 -4.46 -7.83 -3.01
CA PHE A 120 -5.84 -7.49 -2.68
C PHE A 120 -6.26 -6.20 -3.39
N ALA A 121 -7.54 -6.12 -3.77
CA ALA A 121 -8.13 -4.88 -4.25
C ALA A 121 -8.49 -3.99 -3.05
N SER A 122 -8.37 -2.67 -3.22
CA SER A 122 -8.66 -1.70 -2.17
C SER A 122 -9.26 -0.45 -2.77
N LYS A 123 -10.35 0.03 -2.17
CA LYS A 123 -10.95 1.33 -2.45
C LYS A 123 -11.06 2.08 -1.14
N THR A 124 -10.09 2.93 -0.85
CA THR A 124 -9.99 3.66 0.42
C THR A 124 -10.20 5.15 0.18
N ARG A 125 -10.80 5.83 1.17
CA ARG A 125 -10.72 7.28 1.27
C ARG A 125 -9.49 7.60 2.11
N PHE A 126 -8.46 8.13 1.46
CA PHE A 126 -7.22 8.50 2.12
C PHE A 126 -7.12 10.02 2.24
N PHE A 127 -6.39 10.47 3.26
CA PHE A 127 -6.19 11.89 3.52
C PHE A 127 -5.07 12.45 2.64
N GLY A 128 -5.37 13.50 1.88
CA GLY A 128 -4.40 14.18 1.01
C GLY A 128 -3.79 13.25 -0.02
N LYS A 129 -2.45 13.25 -0.10
CA LYS A 129 -1.65 12.39 -1.01
C LYS A 129 -1.05 11.16 -0.33
N PHE A 130 -1.41 10.88 0.92
CA PHE A 130 -0.82 9.80 1.70
C PHE A 130 -1.46 8.46 1.36
N MET A 131 -1.06 7.85 0.25
CA MET A 131 -1.46 6.50 -0.13
C MET A 131 -0.34 5.84 -0.91
N CYS A 132 0.01 4.61 -0.53
CA CYS A 132 0.97 3.82 -1.27
C CYS A 132 0.70 2.32 -1.10
N LYS A 133 0.65 1.62 -2.22
CA LYS A 133 0.60 0.17 -2.28
C LYS A 133 1.89 -0.35 -2.88
N VAL A 134 2.52 -1.32 -2.23
CA VAL A 134 3.80 -1.90 -2.65
C VAL A 134 3.84 -3.41 -2.43
N LYS A 135 4.80 -4.07 -3.08
CA LYS A 135 5.17 -5.46 -2.75
C LYS A 135 6.50 -5.43 -1.99
N ALA A 136 6.49 -5.87 -0.73
CA ALA A 136 7.67 -5.89 0.13
C ALA A 136 7.81 -7.26 0.82
N ALA A 137 9.00 -7.85 0.79
CA ALA A 137 9.28 -9.18 1.35
C ALA A 137 8.28 -10.30 0.96
N GLY A 138 7.81 -10.27 -0.29
CA GLY A 138 6.83 -11.22 -0.82
C GLY A 138 5.39 -11.01 -0.32
N LYS A 139 5.13 -9.92 0.39
CA LYS A 139 3.81 -9.53 0.89
C LYS A 139 3.32 -8.27 0.18
N TYR A 140 2.01 -8.06 0.20
CA TYR A 140 1.37 -6.89 -0.38
C TYR A 140 1.01 -5.93 0.75
N VAL A 141 1.49 -4.70 0.67
CA VAL A 141 1.30 -3.70 1.72
C VAL A 141 0.55 -2.52 1.12
N LEU A 142 -0.53 -2.11 1.77
CA LEU A 142 -1.23 -0.86 1.50
C LEU A 142 -1.12 0.00 2.75
N THR A 143 -0.56 1.20 2.62
CA THR A 143 -0.51 2.19 3.70
C THR A 143 -1.18 3.46 3.21
N TYR A 144 -2.07 4.03 4.02
CA TYR A 144 -2.71 5.30 3.71
C TYR A 144 -2.94 6.15 4.95
N GLY A 145 -2.90 7.48 4.77
CA GLY A 145 -3.18 8.44 5.82
C GLY A 145 -4.67 8.45 6.13
N THR A 146 -5.01 8.39 7.42
CA THR A 146 -6.38 8.58 7.89
C THR A 146 -6.59 10.04 8.28
N ALA A 147 -7.81 10.53 8.16
CA ALA A 147 -8.13 11.85 8.70
C ALA A 147 -7.94 11.80 10.23
N LYS A 148 -7.27 12.81 10.80
CA LYS A 148 -7.26 13.02 12.26
C LYS A 148 -8.73 13.04 12.69
N SER A 149 -9.10 12.18 13.62
CA SER A 149 -10.49 12.06 14.08
C SER A 149 -11.03 13.45 14.43
N ARG A 150 -12.33 13.65 14.16
CA ARG A 150 -13.13 14.62 14.91
C ARG A 150 -12.70 14.51 16.38
N PRO A 151 -12.48 15.63 17.11
CA PRO A 151 -12.18 15.54 18.53
C PRO A 151 -13.17 14.58 19.19
N PRO A 152 -12.72 13.73 20.15
CA PRO A 152 -13.65 12.91 20.90
C PRO A 152 -14.77 13.84 21.39
N PRO A 153 -16.05 13.45 21.26
CA PRO A 153 -17.11 14.24 21.87
C PRO A 153 -16.68 14.54 23.32
N PRO A 154 -16.87 15.78 23.81
CA PRO A 154 -16.53 16.07 25.21
C PRO A 154 -17.17 14.99 26.08
N ALA A 155 -16.51 14.55 27.16
CA ALA A 155 -16.92 13.38 27.95
C ALA A 155 -18.39 13.39 28.44
N SER A 156 -19.12 14.50 28.30
CA SER A 156 -20.56 14.62 28.52
C SER A 156 -21.45 14.28 27.31
N ALA A 157 -20.89 13.94 26.16
CA ALA A 157 -21.58 13.61 24.91
C ALA A 157 -21.35 12.17 24.45
N GLU A 158 -20.85 11.31 25.35
CA GLU A 158 -20.81 9.85 25.16
C GLU A 158 -22.20 9.18 25.32
N ALA A 159 -23.27 9.97 25.42
CA ALA A 159 -24.62 9.44 25.54
C ALA A 159 -25.38 9.26 24.21
N GLU A 160 -25.09 9.99 23.12
CA GLU A 160 -25.91 9.89 21.89
C GLU A 160 -25.11 10.08 20.60
N ALA A 161 -24.52 8.99 20.10
CA ALA A 161 -24.24 8.81 18.68
C ALA A 161 -24.15 7.31 18.38
N GLU A 162 -25.32 6.71 18.21
CA GLU A 162 -25.49 5.42 17.57
C GLU A 162 -24.79 5.37 16.21
N VAL A 163 -24.35 4.15 15.92
CA VAL A 163 -23.85 3.64 14.66
C VAL A 163 -24.84 3.98 13.53
N ALA A 164 -24.43 4.87 12.62
CA ALA A 164 -25.02 4.90 11.28
C ALA A 164 -24.55 3.65 10.52
N GLU A 165 -25.24 2.54 10.78
CA GLU A 165 -25.25 1.36 9.92
C GLU A 165 -25.70 1.83 8.52
N GLN A 166 -24.89 1.59 7.50
CA GLN A 166 -25.34 1.80 6.13
C GLN A 166 -26.56 0.89 5.91
N PRO A 167 -27.70 1.41 5.41
CA PRO A 167 -28.88 0.58 5.21
C PRO A 167 -28.60 -0.47 4.13
N GLN A 168 -28.51 -1.73 4.55
CA GLN A 168 -28.66 -2.88 3.65
C GLN A 168 -30.11 -2.89 3.15
N PRO A 169 -30.38 -2.94 1.83
CA PRO A 169 -31.74 -3.05 1.33
C PRO A 169 -32.37 -4.38 1.78
N GLU A 170 -33.35 -4.27 2.68
CA GLU A 170 -34.23 -5.30 3.22
C GLU A 170 -35.16 -5.88 2.14
N GLU A 171 -34.63 -6.63 1.18
CA GLU A 171 -35.50 -7.42 0.27
C GLU A 171 -35.08 -8.88 0.07
N PHE A 172 -33.90 -9.31 0.53
CA PHE A 172 -33.44 -10.70 0.31
C PHE A 172 -33.65 -11.64 1.52
N ARG A 173 -34.20 -11.16 2.63
CA ARG A 173 -34.36 -11.93 3.88
C ARG A 173 -35.76 -12.51 4.15
N ARG A 174 -36.67 -12.46 3.17
CA ARG A 174 -38.00 -13.10 3.28
C ARG A 174 -38.20 -14.31 2.35
N HIS A 175 -37.14 -15.07 2.04
CA HIS A 175 -37.29 -16.34 1.31
C HIS A 175 -36.55 -17.56 1.89
N PHE A 176 -35.91 -17.46 3.05
CA PHE A 176 -35.22 -18.60 3.67
C PHE A 176 -35.56 -18.81 5.15
N HIS A 177 -36.79 -18.50 5.56
CA HIS A 177 -37.32 -18.90 6.87
C HIS A 177 -38.60 -19.74 6.79
N THR A 178 -38.74 -20.54 5.73
CA THR A 178 -39.70 -21.65 5.68
C THR A 178 -39.09 -22.91 5.05
N PHE A 179 -37.92 -23.34 5.56
CA PHE A 179 -37.51 -24.74 5.42
C PHE A 179 -37.30 -25.31 6.82
N THR A 180 -38.42 -25.62 7.47
CA THR A 180 -38.47 -26.59 8.56
C THR A 180 -37.92 -27.92 8.05
N PHE A 181 -36.86 -28.41 8.68
CA PHE A 181 -36.45 -29.81 8.61
C PHE A 181 -37.63 -30.67 9.06
N ARG A 182 -38.12 -31.54 8.17
CA ARG A 182 -38.86 -32.75 8.53
C ARG A 182 -37.94 -33.92 8.17
N LEU A 183 -37.62 -34.73 9.19
CA LEU A 183 -37.02 -36.06 9.02
C LEU A 183 -37.93 -36.96 8.18
#